data_AF-A0A7V1D7B4-F1
#
_entry.id   AF-A0A7V1D7B4-F1
#
_cell.length_a   1.000
_cell.length_b   1.000
_cell.length_c   1.000
_cell.angle_alpha   90.00
_cell.angle_beta   90.00
_cell.angle_gamma   90.00
#
_symmetry.space_group_name_H-M   'P 1'
#
loop_
_entity.id
_entity.type
_entity.pdbx_description
1 polymer ?
#
loop_
_entity_poly.entity_id
_entity_poly.type
_entity_poly.pdbx_seq_one_letter_code
_entity_poly.pdbx_strand_id
1 'polypeptide(L)'
;MTTKPDKEEIIDFTLEVAQESIQKKALRYDRGEDEHYDTISAFIKSMRGSDPDATLYWLAKMIYAGEDPRFIARRIVICASEDVGNADPRALVLTQAAFRAIEFIGLPEAKIPLAQAAVYVATAPKSNACYLGIEKALKDV
;
A
#
# COMPACT_ATOMS: atom_id res chain seq x y z
N MET A 1 33.01 13.12 1.21
CA MET A 1 32.17 12.87 0.01
C MET A 1 32.55 11.49 -0.51
N THR A 2 31.58 10.60 -0.73
CA THR A 2 31.81 9.19 -1.10
C THR A 2 32.19 9.02 -2.57
N THR A 3 31.81 9.96 -3.44
CA THR A 3 32.20 9.98 -4.86
C THR A 3 33.46 10.82 -5.05
N LYS A 4 34.48 10.24 -5.70
CA LYS A 4 35.72 10.95 -6.03
C LYS A 4 35.55 11.68 -7.37
N PRO A 5 36.10 12.90 -7.53
CA PRO A 5 36.11 13.59 -8.82
C PRO A 5 36.90 12.80 -9.87
N ASP A 6 36.54 12.96 -11.12
CA ASP A 6 37.33 12.47 -12.25
C ASP A 6 38.60 13.31 -12.46
N LYS A 7 39.35 13.02 -13.52
CA LYS A 7 40.62 13.73 -13.83
C LYS A 7 40.43 15.20 -14.19
N GLU A 8 39.19 15.65 -14.42
CA GLU A 8 38.82 17.02 -14.76
C GLU A 8 38.14 17.74 -13.58
N GLU A 9 38.20 17.17 -12.37
CA GLU A 9 37.52 17.65 -11.16
C GLU A 9 35.99 17.66 -11.24
N ILE A 10 35.42 16.92 -12.20
CA ILE A 10 33.98 16.77 -12.35
C ILE A 10 33.50 15.59 -11.49
N ILE A 11 32.44 15.81 -10.72
CA ILE A 11 31.78 14.75 -9.95
C ILE A 11 30.68 14.17 -10.82
N ASP A 12 30.94 12.99 -11.39
CA ASP A 12 29.95 12.25 -12.17
C ASP A 12 28.97 11.52 -11.23
N PHE A 13 27.72 12.00 -11.21
CA PHE A 13 26.64 11.42 -10.41
C PHE A 13 25.85 10.42 -11.26
N THR A 14 26.36 9.20 -11.35
CA THR A 14 25.65 8.11 -12.03
C THR A 14 24.61 7.44 -11.13
N LEU A 15 23.69 6.69 -11.74
CA LEU A 15 22.68 5.92 -11.01
C LEU A 15 23.34 4.91 -10.04
N GLU A 16 24.45 4.32 -10.46
CA GLU A 16 25.23 3.37 -9.67
C GLU A 16 25.83 4.04 -8.43
N VAL A 17 26.40 5.24 -8.57
CA VAL A 17 26.94 6.03 -7.46
C VAL A 17 25.84 6.42 -6.47
N ALA A 18 24.65 6.79 -6.96
CA ALA A 18 23.50 7.07 -6.12
C ALA A 18 23.02 5.81 -5.37
N GLN A 19 23.01 4.65 -6.03
CA GLN A 19 22.64 3.36 -5.42
C GLN A 19 23.65 2.92 -4.34
N GLU A 20 24.95 3.07 -4.59
CA GLU A 20 26.01 2.75 -3.63
C GLU A 20 25.93 3.64 -2.37
N SER A 21 25.60 4.92 -2.55
CA SER A 21 25.46 5.86 -1.43
C SER A 21 24.24 5.59 -0.55
N ILE A 22 23.20 4.91 -1.07
CA ILE A 22 21.93 4.72 -0.37
C ILE A 22 21.92 3.42 0.45
N GLN A 23 22.88 2.49 0.29
CA GLN A 23 22.93 1.16 0.94
C GLN A 23 21.66 0.29 0.82
N LYS A 24 20.56 0.79 0.26
CA LYS A 24 19.50 -0.02 -0.31
C LYS A 24 19.93 -0.36 -1.71
N LYS A 25 20.01 -1.66 -2.03
CA LYS A 25 19.76 -2.09 -3.42
C LYS A 25 18.55 -1.30 -3.87
N ALA A 26 18.63 -0.56 -4.97
CA ALA A 26 17.44 -0.16 -5.68
C ALA A 26 16.73 -1.48 -5.97
N LEU A 27 15.80 -1.86 -5.09
CA LEU A 27 14.79 -2.84 -5.38
C LEU A 27 14.14 -2.20 -6.59
N ARG A 28 14.48 -2.75 -7.76
CA ARG A 28 13.90 -2.39 -9.03
C ARG A 28 12.41 -2.57 -8.81
N TYR A 29 11.73 -1.50 -8.40
CA TYR A 29 10.56 -1.06 -9.13
C TYR A 29 11.11 -0.74 -10.50
N ASP A 30 11.28 -1.78 -11.31
CA ASP A 30 11.24 -1.58 -12.73
C ASP A 30 9.87 -0.94 -12.93
N ARG A 31 9.85 0.22 -13.57
CA ARG A 31 8.60 0.92 -13.90
C ARG A 31 7.83 0.15 -14.99
N GLY A 32 7.84 -1.18 -14.94
CA GLY A 32 6.84 -2.01 -15.56
C GLY A 32 5.63 -2.01 -14.64
N GLU A 33 4.52 -1.49 -15.14
CA GLU A 33 3.24 -1.43 -14.44
C GLU A 33 2.87 -2.78 -13.77
N ASP A 34 3.33 -3.90 -14.34
CA ASP A 34 3.04 -5.27 -13.90
C ASP A 34 3.44 -5.58 -12.44
N GLU A 35 4.64 -5.24 -11.96
CA GLU A 35 5.04 -5.64 -10.59
C GLU A 35 4.29 -4.84 -9.50
N HIS A 36 3.98 -3.57 -9.81
CA HIS A 36 3.13 -2.74 -8.96
C HIS A 36 1.72 -3.33 -8.88
N TYR A 37 1.13 -3.72 -10.02
CA TYR A 37 -0.18 -4.36 -10.08
C TYR A 37 -0.22 -5.70 -9.33
N ASP A 38 0.81 -6.52 -9.47
CA ASP A 38 0.89 -7.82 -8.78
C ASP A 38 0.97 -7.65 -7.26
N THR A 39 1.79 -6.70 -6.80
CA THR A 39 1.99 -6.44 -5.37
C THR A 39 0.71 -5.94 -4.71
N ILE A 40 0.05 -4.92 -5.29
CA ILE A 40 -1.19 -4.39 -4.71
C ILE A 40 -2.35 -5.40 -4.81
N SER A 41 -2.38 -6.19 -5.87
CA SER A 41 -3.33 -7.28 -6.03
C SER A 41 -3.18 -8.34 -4.96
N ALA A 42 -1.95 -8.74 -4.65
CA ALA A 42 -1.68 -9.70 -3.59
C ALA A 42 -2.07 -9.15 -2.21
N PHE A 43 -1.77 -7.88 -1.93
CA PHE A 43 -2.19 -7.19 -0.70
C PHE A 43 -3.72 -7.24 -0.48
N ILE A 44 -4.50 -6.92 -1.50
CA ILE A 44 -5.97 -6.92 -1.42
C ILE A 44 -6.52 -8.33 -1.27
N LYS A 45 -5.97 -9.28 -2.04
CA LYS A 45 -6.36 -10.69 -1.94
C LYS A 45 -6.07 -11.26 -0.55
N SER A 46 -4.96 -10.87 0.09
CA SER A 46 -4.66 -11.25 1.47
C SER A 46 -5.67 -10.68 2.48
N MET A 47 -6.03 -9.39 2.37
CA MET A 47 -7.08 -8.80 3.21
C MET A 47 -8.43 -9.50 3.03
N ARG A 48 -8.86 -9.71 1.79
CA ARG A 48 -10.09 -10.44 1.45
C ARG A 48 -10.09 -11.88 1.95
N GLY A 49 -8.96 -12.56 1.78
CA GLY A 49 -8.72 -13.95 2.21
C GLY A 49 -8.58 -14.12 3.73
N SER A 50 -8.65 -13.03 4.49
CA SER A 50 -8.50 -13.02 5.95
C SER A 50 -7.15 -13.53 6.44
N ASP A 51 -6.08 -13.19 5.71
CA ASP A 51 -4.70 -13.50 6.06
C ASP A 51 -3.97 -12.23 6.54
N PRO A 52 -3.94 -11.94 7.85
CA PRO A 52 -3.33 -10.72 8.38
C PRO A 52 -1.80 -10.70 8.21
N ASP A 53 -1.13 -11.87 8.25
CA ASP A 53 0.32 -11.96 8.13
C ASP A 53 0.77 -11.66 6.70
N ALA A 54 0.12 -12.28 5.70
CA ALA A 54 0.38 -11.95 4.30
C ALA A 54 0.02 -10.50 3.98
N THR A 55 -1.06 -9.97 4.59
CA THR A 55 -1.44 -8.56 4.46
C THR A 55 -0.30 -7.63 4.93
N LEU A 56 0.30 -7.90 6.10
CA LEU A 56 1.43 -7.13 6.62
C LEU A 56 2.68 -7.27 5.75
N TYR A 57 2.95 -8.47 5.22
CA TYR A 57 4.08 -8.71 4.33
C TYR A 57 3.99 -7.84 3.05
N TRP A 58 2.84 -7.87 2.37
CA TRP A 58 2.67 -7.07 1.14
C TRP A 58 2.65 -5.57 1.41
N LEU A 59 2.06 -5.15 2.54
CA LEU A 59 2.14 -3.76 3.01
C LEU A 59 3.59 -3.32 3.20
N ALA A 60 4.40 -4.12 3.90
CA ALA A 60 5.80 -3.82 4.13
C ALA A 60 6.60 -3.76 2.82
N LYS A 61 6.32 -4.67 1.86
CA LYS A 61 6.95 -4.65 0.52
C LYS A 61 6.65 -3.33 -0.20
N MET A 62 5.39 -2.88 -0.23
CA MET A 62 5.00 -1.62 -0.87
C MET A 62 5.65 -0.41 -0.20
N ILE A 63 5.60 -0.32 1.14
CA ILE A 63 6.22 0.79 1.90
C ILE A 63 7.74 0.82 1.65
N TYR A 64 8.40 -0.33 1.69
CA TYR A 64 9.84 -0.41 1.46
C TYR A 64 10.23 0.12 0.08
N ALA A 65 9.40 -0.19 -0.91
CA ALA A 65 9.60 0.18 -2.29
C ALA A 65 9.18 1.61 -2.65
N GLY A 66 8.67 2.38 -1.67
CA GLY A 66 8.36 3.80 -1.84
C GLY A 66 6.98 4.06 -2.46
N GLU A 67 6.06 3.11 -2.36
CA GLU A 67 4.67 3.29 -2.78
C GLU A 67 4.02 4.46 -2.03
N ASP A 68 3.14 5.22 -2.70
CA ASP A 68 2.44 6.34 -2.07
C ASP A 68 1.53 5.80 -0.94
N PRO A 69 1.72 6.23 0.33
CA PRO A 69 0.86 5.83 1.44
C PRO A 69 -0.62 6.09 1.18
N ARG A 70 -0.94 7.18 0.46
CA ARG A 70 -2.33 7.51 0.11
C ARG A 70 -2.91 6.49 -0.87
N PHE A 71 -2.10 5.96 -1.78
CA PHE A 71 -2.52 4.88 -2.67
C PHE A 71 -2.87 3.62 -1.88
N ILE A 72 -1.99 3.18 -0.98
CA ILE A 72 -2.24 2.02 -0.12
C ILE A 72 -3.52 2.22 0.71
N ALA A 73 -3.66 3.39 1.38
CA ALA A 73 -4.81 3.67 2.21
C ALA A 73 -6.14 3.70 1.42
N ARG A 74 -6.15 4.22 0.19
CA ARG A 74 -7.34 4.13 -0.70
C ARG A 74 -7.76 2.67 -0.92
N ARG A 75 -6.80 1.77 -1.13
CA ARG A 75 -7.09 0.34 -1.37
C ARG A 75 -7.62 -0.36 -0.11
N ILE A 76 -7.15 0.03 1.08
CA ILE A 76 -7.69 -0.45 2.36
C ILE A 76 -9.15 0.03 2.54
N VAL A 77 -9.45 1.31 2.29
CA VAL A 77 -10.81 1.88 2.40
C VAL A 77 -11.79 1.21 1.43
N ILE A 78 -11.37 0.94 0.19
CA ILE A 78 -12.18 0.20 -0.78
C ILE A 78 -12.48 -1.20 -0.25
N CYS A 79 -11.47 -1.95 0.20
CA CYS A 79 -11.64 -3.31 0.72
C CYS A 79 -12.55 -3.33 1.98
N ALA A 80 -12.49 -2.32 2.84
CA ALA A 80 -13.41 -2.20 3.97
C ALA A 80 -14.88 -2.08 3.54
N SER A 81 -15.17 -1.44 2.41
CA SER A 81 -16.54 -1.31 1.90
C SER A 81 -16.97 -2.48 1.02
N GLU A 82 -16.05 -3.00 0.21
CA GLU A 82 -16.28 -4.06 -0.78
C GLU A 82 -16.33 -5.46 -0.14
N ASP A 83 -15.38 -5.76 0.75
CA ASP A 83 -15.15 -7.12 1.25
C ASP A 83 -15.60 -7.32 2.71
N VAL A 84 -15.71 -6.25 3.50
CA VAL A 84 -16.26 -6.28 4.88
C VAL A 84 -17.70 -5.77 4.89
N GLY A 85 -17.93 -4.58 4.32
CA GLY A 85 -19.27 -4.01 4.15
C GLY A 85 -20.05 -3.93 5.45
N ASN A 86 -21.33 -4.30 5.40
CA ASN A 86 -22.21 -4.26 6.58
C ASN A 86 -22.02 -5.44 7.55
N ALA A 87 -21.11 -6.38 7.29
CA ALA A 87 -20.75 -7.38 8.29
C ALA A 87 -20.03 -6.74 9.49
N ASP A 88 -19.26 -5.67 9.23
CA ASP A 88 -18.76 -4.77 10.27
C ASP A 88 -18.61 -3.34 9.71
N PRO A 89 -19.63 -2.47 9.85
CA PRO A 89 -19.61 -1.11 9.34
C PRO A 89 -18.50 -0.22 9.93
N ARG A 90 -17.91 -0.61 11.08
CA ARG A 90 -16.84 0.16 11.72
C ARG A 90 -15.54 0.10 10.92
N ALA A 91 -15.38 -0.89 10.04
CA ALA A 91 -14.21 -1.00 9.16
C ALA A 91 -14.06 0.25 8.28
N LEU A 92 -15.15 0.77 7.72
CA LEU A 92 -15.10 1.99 6.91
C LEU A 92 -14.68 3.19 7.76
N VAL A 93 -15.20 3.32 8.98
CA VAL A 93 -14.86 4.43 9.89
C VAL A 93 -13.38 4.39 10.29
N LEU A 94 -12.88 3.21 10.69
CA LEU A 94 -11.49 3.02 11.11
C LEU A 94 -10.51 3.27 9.96
N THR A 95 -10.79 2.75 8.77
CA THR A 95 -9.93 2.93 7.61
C THR A 95 -9.90 4.38 7.12
N GLN A 96 -11.00 5.12 7.23
CA GLN A 96 -11.02 6.57 6.96
C GLN A 96 -10.20 7.35 7.99
N ALA A 97 -10.32 7.01 9.27
CA ALA A 97 -9.48 7.61 10.31
C ALA A 97 -7.98 7.34 10.06
N ALA A 98 -7.62 6.12 9.66
CA ALA A 98 -6.26 5.78 9.27
C ALA A 98 -5.81 6.54 8.02
N PHE A 99 -6.67 6.71 7.01
CA PHE A 99 -6.40 7.55 5.84
C PHE A 99 -6.05 8.98 6.25
N ARG A 100 -6.79 9.58 7.17
CA ARG A 100 -6.46 10.93 7.67
C ARG A 100 -5.18 10.98 8.49
N ALA A 101 -4.95 9.95 9.31
CA ALA A 101 -3.72 9.84 10.11
C ALA A 101 -2.47 9.82 9.22
N ILE A 102 -2.48 9.10 8.09
CA ILE A 102 -1.32 9.04 7.20
C ILE A 102 -1.03 10.39 6.51
N GLU A 103 -2.05 11.21 6.25
CA GLU A 103 -1.87 12.52 5.61
C GLU A 103 -1.17 13.51 6.53
N PHE A 104 -1.45 13.43 7.83
CA PHE A 104 -0.85 14.30 8.85
C PHE A 104 0.51 13.78 9.35
N ILE A 105 0.68 12.46 9.49
CA ILE A 105 1.89 11.85 10.08
C ILE A 105 3.02 11.71 9.05
N GLY A 106 2.72 11.23 7.84
CA GLY A 106 3.73 10.90 6.83
C GLY A 106 4.58 9.66 7.17
N LEU A 107 5.34 9.15 6.20
CA LEU A 107 6.29 8.04 6.45
C LEU A 107 7.58 8.58 7.10
N PRO A 108 8.24 7.79 7.97
CA PRO A 108 8.02 6.36 8.19
C PRO A 108 6.96 6.00 9.23
N GLU A 109 6.45 6.91 10.06
CA GLU A 109 5.52 6.61 11.16
C GLU A 109 4.11 6.21 10.67
N ALA A 110 3.68 6.72 9.51
CA ALA A 110 2.41 6.37 8.87
C ALA A 110 2.23 4.86 8.57
N LYS A 111 3.31 4.07 8.59
CA LYS A 111 3.23 2.61 8.47
C LYS A 111 2.38 1.97 9.58
N ILE A 112 2.34 2.58 10.77
CA ILE A 112 1.64 2.07 11.94
C ILE A 112 0.11 2.13 11.76
N PRO A 113 -0.51 3.30 11.48
CA PRO A 113 -1.94 3.36 11.20
C PRO A 113 -2.35 2.59 9.95
N LEU A 114 -1.49 2.49 8.92
CA LEU A 114 -1.73 1.62 7.76
C LEU A 114 -1.83 0.14 8.17
N ALA A 115 -0.87 -0.35 8.96
CA ALA A 115 -0.87 -1.72 9.43
C ALA A 115 -2.09 -2.02 10.31
N GLN A 116 -2.43 -1.11 11.22
CA GLN A 116 -3.63 -1.24 12.07
C GLN A 116 -4.89 -1.38 11.22
N ALA A 117 -5.08 -0.51 10.23
CA ALA A 117 -6.24 -0.54 9.36
C ALA A 117 -6.30 -1.80 8.49
N ALA A 118 -5.18 -2.19 7.88
CA ALA A 118 -5.11 -3.36 7.01
C ALA A 118 -5.40 -4.67 7.79
N VAL A 119 -4.84 -4.82 8.99
CA VAL A 119 -5.08 -6.00 9.84
C VAL A 119 -6.52 -6.02 10.36
N TYR A 120 -7.11 -4.87 10.69
CA TYR A 120 -8.53 -4.79 11.04
C TYR A 120 -9.41 -5.33 9.90
N VAL A 121 -9.20 -4.85 8.66
CA VAL A 121 -9.95 -5.33 7.49
C VAL A 121 -9.71 -6.81 7.23
N ALA A 122 -8.47 -7.29 7.36
CA ALA A 122 -8.12 -8.70 7.19
C ALA A 122 -8.86 -9.60 8.21
N THR A 123 -9.00 -9.16 9.45
CA THR A 123 -9.62 -9.97 10.53
C THR A 123 -11.12 -9.77 10.72
N ALA A 124 -11.69 -8.72 10.11
CA ALA A 124 -13.12 -8.43 10.17
C ALA A 124 -13.98 -9.50 9.45
N PRO A 125 -15.25 -9.71 9.87
CA PRO A 125 -16.16 -10.58 9.14
C PRO A 125 -16.38 -10.06 7.72
N LYS A 126 -16.47 -10.97 6.74
CA LYS A 126 -16.54 -10.61 5.31
C LYS A 126 -17.97 -10.58 4.79
N SER A 127 -18.31 -9.56 4.02
CA SER A 127 -19.54 -9.48 3.24
C SER A 127 -19.40 -8.48 2.10
N ASN A 128 -19.65 -8.95 0.88
CA ASN A 128 -19.71 -8.13 -0.33
C ASN A 128 -21.14 -7.81 -0.77
N ALA A 129 -22.13 -8.02 0.11
CA ALA A 129 -23.55 -7.87 -0.23
C ALA A 129 -23.90 -6.44 -0.71
N CYS A 130 -23.31 -5.41 -0.09
CA CYS A 130 -23.52 -4.01 -0.51
C CYS A 130 -22.94 -3.75 -1.90
N TYR A 131 -21.71 -4.24 -2.16
CA TYR A 131 -21.04 -4.12 -3.46
C TYR A 131 -21.85 -4.82 -4.56
N LEU A 132 -22.21 -6.10 -4.37
CA LEU A 132 -23.02 -6.83 -5.35
C LEU A 132 -24.41 -6.21 -5.53
N GLY A 133 -24.99 -5.67 -4.45
CA GLY A 133 -26.29 -5.00 -4.47
C GLY A 133 -26.31 -3.77 -5.37
N ILE A 134 -25.30 -2.88 -5.24
CA ILE A 134 -25.22 -1.69 -6.10
C ILE A 134 -24.88 -2.05 -7.56
N GLU A 135 -23.97 -3.01 -7.78
CA GLU A 135 -23.63 -3.50 -9.13
C GLU A 135 -24.83 -4.12 -9.84
N LYS A 136 -25.72 -4.80 -9.09
CA LYS A 136 -26.97 -5.32 -9.66
C LYS A 136 -27.93 -4.19 -10.00
N ALA A 137 -28.16 -3.25 -9.08
CA ALA A 137 -29.08 -2.14 -9.30
C ALA A 137 -28.66 -1.25 -10.49
N LEU A 138 -27.35 -1.04 -10.68
CA LEU A 138 -26.81 -0.27 -11.80
C LEU A 138 -27.04 -0.93 -13.17
N LYS A 139 -27.34 -2.23 -13.25
CA LYS A 139 -27.70 -2.90 -14.51
C LYS A 139 -29.14 -2.63 -14.94
N ASP A 140 -29.98 -2.19 -14.00
CA ASP A 140 -31.41 -1.96 -14.22
C ASP A 140 -31.74 -0.47 -14.51
N VAL A 141 -30.73 0.42 -14.44
CA VAL A 141 -30.81 1.86 -14.77
C VAL A 141 -30.16 2.10 -16.12
#